data_AF-A0A8T4PJT3-F1
#
_entry.id   AF-A0A8T4PJT3-F1
#
_cell.length_a   1.000
_cell.length_b   1.000
_cell.length_c   1.000
_cell.angle_alpha   90.00
_cell.angle_beta   90.00
_cell.angle_gamma   90.00
#
_symmetry.space_group_name_H-M   'P 1'
#
loop_
_entity.id
_entity.type
_entity.pdbx_description
1 polymer ?
#
loop_
_entity_poly.entity_id
_entity_poly.type
_entity_poly.pdbx_seq_one_letter_code
_entity_poly.pdbx_strand_id
1 'polypeptide(L)'
;MVLESLKVEDVLKGLSSDTRLLIIDSLKNGPKSAIQVFNDISDNAGIKNRETIYRALERLVDIQILEKKYDLNTKKILYSIKNNTITLSLLSDEVLFQNKKDKSIERIDTENIDISFSNVPQYERTKHVHGLHPYQGKFIPQLVEYLIKKNKFSNKDIILDPFMGSGTTMVECKLRHIDSVGLEISEFNCLLAKVKVNNYNIKKLKEEIDNFEKKSKQVDYSKNINVSEYLQSWFSEEAQKELLHMVNVIKDNDYRYKNVLKIIVSRIARSARLMPHYSLEWAKEPVKEPYYCHKHSRTCYPTENAIKFLHRYCLDSFKRIQQRHQIETSMDKFIDNGKTFENINVSIFSEDSRKFKLPVDNISGVITSPPYLGIIDYHDQHKYSYELFDFKWNFDNEIGPKSNGGGAKAREKYKEDMIKVFENLHSTIKDNAVVNVVIGDRLNMYPEIFDKSSFKVIKVLERPVKWRTSLRAPNFSEKVYIVKKK
;
A
#
# COMPACT_ATOMS: atom_id res chain seq x y z
N MET A 1 -42.03 8.48 -8.44
CA MET A 1 -42.32 7.54 -9.55
C MET A 1 -41.96 6.15 -9.07
N VAL A 2 -42.96 5.33 -8.83
CA VAL A 2 -42.78 3.89 -8.57
C VAL A 2 -42.14 3.33 -9.84
N LEU A 3 -40.89 2.86 -9.76
CA LEU A 3 -40.24 2.18 -10.88
C LEU A 3 -41.01 0.87 -11.08
N GLU A 4 -41.80 0.79 -12.15
CA GLU A 4 -42.41 -0.46 -12.59
C GLU A 4 -41.30 -1.52 -12.72
N SER A 5 -41.55 -2.71 -12.18
CA SER A 5 -40.69 -3.86 -12.40
C SER A 5 -40.68 -4.17 -13.89
N LEU A 6 -39.52 -4.03 -14.54
CA LEU A 6 -39.34 -4.40 -15.95
C LEU A 6 -39.67 -5.88 -16.15
N LYS A 7 -40.43 -6.20 -17.20
CA LYS A 7 -40.68 -7.58 -17.62
C LYS A 7 -39.53 -8.15 -18.43
N VAL A 8 -39.40 -9.47 -18.48
CA VAL A 8 -38.35 -10.14 -19.25
C VAL A 8 -38.45 -9.79 -20.74
N GLU A 9 -39.67 -9.72 -21.28
CA GLU A 9 -39.91 -9.39 -22.69
C GLU A 9 -39.37 -8.00 -23.08
N ASP A 10 -39.48 -7.01 -22.19
CA ASP A 10 -39.01 -5.64 -22.46
C ASP A 10 -37.50 -5.56 -22.57
N VAL A 11 -36.79 -6.32 -21.72
CA VAL A 11 -35.33 -6.43 -21.74
C VAL A 11 -34.87 -7.17 -22.99
N LEU A 12 -35.53 -8.27 -23.37
CA LEU A 12 -35.19 -9.04 -24.57
C LEU A 12 -35.39 -8.23 -25.86
N LYS A 13 -36.54 -7.54 -26.01
CA LYS A 13 -36.77 -6.60 -27.13
C LYS A 13 -35.77 -5.44 -27.10
N GLY A 14 -35.41 -5.01 -25.90
CA GLY A 14 -34.40 -3.99 -25.65
C GLY A 14 -32.99 -4.40 -26.08
N LEU A 15 -32.64 -5.68 -26.05
CA LEU A 15 -31.31 -6.21 -26.42
C LEU A 15 -31.26 -6.88 -27.79
N SER A 16 -32.39 -7.07 -28.48
CA SER A 16 -32.47 -7.78 -29.76
C SER A 16 -31.92 -7.04 -30.98
N SER A 17 -31.35 -5.84 -30.82
CA SER A 17 -30.82 -5.03 -31.93
C SER A 17 -29.31 -5.03 -31.93
N ASP A 18 -28.72 -5.37 -33.07
CA ASP A 18 -27.25 -5.35 -33.27
C ASP A 18 -26.64 -3.99 -32.96
N THR A 19 -27.31 -2.90 -33.34
CA THR A 19 -26.89 -1.53 -32.99
C THR A 19 -26.80 -1.33 -31.48
N ARG A 20 -27.77 -1.83 -30.71
CA ARG A 20 -27.75 -1.71 -29.24
C ARG A 20 -26.66 -2.57 -28.61
N LEU A 21 -26.38 -3.74 -29.18
CA LEU A 21 -25.27 -4.59 -28.75
C LEU A 21 -23.90 -3.94 -29.02
N LEU A 22 -23.72 -3.32 -30.20
CA LEU A 22 -22.51 -2.56 -30.54
C LEU A 22 -22.31 -1.32 -29.65
N ILE A 23 -23.40 -0.64 -29.27
CA ILE A 23 -23.34 0.47 -28.31
C ILE A 23 -22.86 0.00 -26.94
N ILE A 24 -23.40 -1.12 -26.44
CA ILE A 24 -22.96 -1.70 -25.16
C ILE A 24 -21.47 -2.06 -25.24
N ASP A 25 -21.02 -2.64 -26.35
CA ASP A 25 -19.62 -2.99 -26.57
C ASP A 25 -18.70 -1.76 -26.54
N SER A 26 -19.08 -0.69 -27.24
CA SER A 26 -18.33 0.58 -27.23
C SER A 26 -18.20 1.18 -25.80
N LEU A 27 -19.22 1.02 -24.96
CA LEU A 27 -19.25 1.55 -23.60
C LEU A 27 -18.53 0.68 -22.54
N LYS A 28 -18.03 -0.52 -22.90
CA LYS A 28 -17.29 -1.39 -21.97
C LYS A 28 -16.05 -0.72 -21.38
N ASN A 29 -15.40 0.16 -22.13
CA ASN A 29 -14.15 0.82 -21.75
C ASN A 29 -14.35 2.17 -21.03
N GLY A 30 -15.60 2.55 -20.72
CA GLY A 30 -15.92 3.72 -19.90
C GLY A 30 -17.04 4.60 -20.46
N PRO A 31 -17.42 5.65 -19.72
CA PRO A 31 -18.51 6.55 -20.12
C PRO A 31 -18.18 7.32 -21.40
N LYS A 32 -19.15 7.42 -22.33
CA LYS A 32 -18.99 8.16 -23.60
C LYS A 32 -20.20 9.04 -23.90
N SER A 33 -19.96 10.14 -24.61
CA SER A 33 -21.03 10.93 -25.20
C SER A 33 -21.58 10.23 -26.44
N ALA A 34 -22.83 10.52 -26.80
CA ALA A 34 -23.46 9.93 -27.98
C ALA A 34 -22.68 10.17 -29.29
N ILE A 35 -21.96 11.29 -29.40
CA ILE A 35 -21.07 11.57 -30.54
C ILE A 35 -19.88 10.60 -30.57
N GLN A 36 -19.27 10.31 -29.42
CA GLN A 36 -18.18 9.34 -29.34
C GLN A 36 -18.68 7.94 -29.69
N VAL A 37 -19.83 7.53 -29.12
CA VAL A 37 -20.46 6.24 -29.44
C VAL A 37 -20.75 6.14 -30.94
N PHE A 38 -21.29 7.18 -31.57
CA PHE A 38 -21.53 7.22 -33.00
C PHE A 38 -20.24 7.00 -33.81
N ASN A 39 -19.16 7.71 -33.46
CA ASN A 39 -17.88 7.57 -34.16
C ASN A 39 -17.25 6.17 -33.99
N ASP A 40 -17.51 5.49 -32.87
CA ASP A 40 -16.94 4.16 -32.62
C ASP A 40 -17.62 3.05 -33.43
N ILE A 41 -18.90 3.24 -33.79
CA ILE A 41 -19.71 2.18 -34.39
C ILE A 41 -20.26 2.52 -35.78
N SER A 42 -20.08 3.76 -36.27
CA SER A 42 -20.59 4.21 -37.57
C SER A 42 -20.12 3.32 -38.71
N ASP A 43 -18.86 2.89 -38.66
CA ASP A 43 -18.22 2.11 -39.73
C ASP A 43 -18.63 0.64 -39.67
N ASN A 44 -18.78 0.08 -38.45
CA ASN A 44 -19.14 -1.32 -38.23
C ASN A 44 -20.63 -1.62 -38.45
N ALA A 45 -21.50 -0.62 -38.31
CA ALA A 45 -22.96 -0.83 -38.35
C ALA A 45 -23.64 -0.30 -39.61
N GLY A 46 -22.90 0.33 -40.54
CA GLY A 46 -23.48 0.98 -41.72
C GLY A 46 -24.46 2.12 -41.40
N ILE A 47 -24.35 2.70 -40.20
CA ILE A 47 -25.31 3.68 -39.67
C ILE A 47 -24.93 5.08 -40.13
N LYS A 48 -25.75 5.66 -41.00
CA LYS A 48 -25.53 7.01 -41.55
C LYS A 48 -26.15 8.13 -40.71
N ASN A 49 -27.11 7.82 -39.83
CA ASN A 49 -27.85 8.83 -39.06
C ASN A 49 -27.55 8.73 -37.55
N ARG A 50 -27.12 9.86 -36.97
CA ARG A 50 -26.85 10.02 -35.53
C ARG A 50 -28.09 9.82 -34.67
N GLU A 51 -29.28 10.15 -35.19
CA GLU A 51 -30.54 10.03 -34.46
C GLU A 51 -30.84 8.58 -34.06
N THR A 52 -30.47 7.62 -34.91
CA THR A 52 -30.59 6.18 -34.63
C THR A 52 -29.80 5.78 -33.39
N ILE A 53 -28.61 6.35 -33.20
CA ILE A 53 -27.76 6.06 -32.03
C ILE A 53 -28.36 6.68 -30.77
N TYR A 54 -28.88 7.90 -30.83
CA TYR A 54 -29.55 8.52 -29.69
C TYR A 54 -30.76 7.72 -29.25
N ARG A 55 -31.65 7.31 -30.18
CA ARG A 55 -32.82 6.49 -29.85
C ARG A 55 -32.41 5.13 -29.25
N ALA A 56 -31.33 4.53 -29.76
CA ALA A 56 -30.81 3.27 -29.25
C ALA A 56 -30.22 3.41 -27.83
N LEU A 57 -29.49 4.50 -27.55
CA LEU A 57 -28.96 4.83 -26.23
C LEU A 57 -30.08 5.05 -25.21
N GLU A 58 -31.09 5.86 -25.56
CA GLU A 58 -32.23 6.13 -24.69
C GLU A 58 -33.02 4.85 -24.41
N ARG A 59 -33.26 4.01 -25.42
CA ARG A 59 -33.93 2.72 -25.22
C ARG A 59 -33.18 1.83 -24.22
N LEU A 60 -31.84 1.83 -24.24
CA LEU A 60 -31.01 1.09 -23.29
C LEU A 60 -31.01 1.69 -21.86
N VAL A 61 -31.23 3.00 -21.73
CA VAL A 61 -31.44 3.66 -20.43
C VAL A 61 -32.81 3.27 -19.86
N ASP A 62 -33.86 3.23 -20.69
CA ASP A 62 -35.22 2.88 -20.26
C ASP A 62 -35.29 1.47 -19.65
N ILE A 63 -34.61 0.51 -20.27
CA ILE A 63 -34.51 -0.87 -19.77
C ILE A 63 -33.41 -1.05 -18.70
N GLN A 64 -32.88 0.05 -18.15
CA GLN A 64 -31.91 0.08 -17.06
C GLN A 64 -30.55 -0.62 -17.32
N ILE A 65 -30.17 -0.81 -18.58
CA ILE A 65 -28.83 -1.29 -18.96
C ILE A 65 -27.81 -0.17 -18.81
N LEU A 66 -28.17 1.02 -19.29
CA LEU A 66 -27.33 2.22 -19.24
C LEU A 66 -27.86 3.22 -18.21
N GLU A 67 -26.97 4.09 -17.74
CA GLU A 67 -27.31 5.34 -17.07
C GLU A 67 -26.73 6.50 -17.88
N LYS A 68 -27.33 7.68 -17.74
CA LYS A 68 -26.81 8.92 -18.33
C LYS A 68 -26.58 9.97 -17.25
N LYS A 69 -25.43 10.66 -17.32
CA LYS A 69 -25.04 11.71 -16.37
C LYS A 69 -24.56 12.94 -17.14
N TYR A 70 -24.92 14.11 -16.63
CA TYR A 70 -24.41 15.37 -17.17
C TYR A 70 -23.03 15.66 -16.59
N ASP A 71 -22.02 15.74 -17.43
CA ASP A 71 -20.65 16.04 -17.04
C ASP A 71 -20.41 17.56 -17.05
N LEU A 72 -20.12 18.13 -15.86
CA LEU A 72 -19.96 19.57 -15.66
C LEU A 72 -18.72 20.14 -16.35
N ASN A 73 -17.68 19.33 -16.57
CA ASN A 73 -16.42 19.78 -17.16
C ASN A 73 -16.52 19.88 -18.68
N THR A 74 -17.16 18.89 -19.30
CA THR A 74 -17.30 18.78 -20.76
C THR A 74 -18.61 19.35 -21.28
N LYS A 75 -19.56 19.68 -20.39
CA LYS A 75 -20.92 20.15 -20.70
C LYS A 75 -21.71 19.19 -21.60
N LYS A 76 -21.43 17.89 -21.49
CA LYS A 76 -22.03 16.82 -22.32
C LYS A 76 -22.74 15.80 -21.46
N ILE A 77 -23.73 15.13 -22.06
CA ILE A 77 -24.33 13.93 -21.47
C ILE A 77 -23.44 12.74 -21.80
N LEU A 78 -23.00 12.03 -20.77
CA LEU A 78 -22.23 10.79 -20.87
C LEU A 78 -23.14 9.61 -20.52
N TYR A 79 -23.07 8.56 -21.32
CA TYR A 79 -23.74 7.29 -21.11
C TYR A 79 -22.73 6.29 -20.56
N SER A 80 -23.12 5.48 -19.58
CA SER A 80 -22.29 4.41 -19.00
C SER A 80 -23.13 3.18 -18.64
N ILE A 81 -22.50 2.01 -18.61
CA ILE A 81 -23.15 0.76 -18.18
C ILE A 81 -23.55 0.90 -16.70
N LYS A 82 -24.84 0.80 -16.42
CA LYS A 82 -25.42 0.88 -15.07
C LYS A 82 -25.31 -0.46 -14.34
N ASN A 83 -25.64 -1.55 -15.05
CA ASN A 83 -25.65 -2.91 -14.53
C ASN A 83 -24.88 -3.83 -15.47
N ASN A 84 -23.87 -4.54 -14.96
CA ASN A 84 -23.02 -5.41 -15.76
C ASN A 84 -23.45 -6.89 -15.74
N THR A 85 -24.46 -7.25 -14.95
CA THR A 85 -25.07 -8.58 -14.98
C THR A 85 -26.58 -8.44 -14.87
N ILE A 86 -27.30 -9.24 -15.66
CA ILE A 86 -28.75 -9.30 -15.67
C ILE A 86 -29.12 -10.77 -15.62
N THR A 87 -29.98 -11.13 -14.68
CA THR A 87 -30.57 -12.46 -14.60
C THR A 87 -32.03 -12.33 -14.98
N LEU A 88 -32.45 -13.11 -15.98
CA LEU A 88 -33.83 -13.20 -16.44
C LEU A 88 -34.40 -14.56 -16.02
N SER A 89 -35.45 -14.56 -15.18
CA SER A 89 -36.18 -15.77 -14.85
C SER A 89 -37.38 -15.90 -15.79
N LEU A 90 -37.29 -16.81 -16.77
CA LEU A 90 -38.36 -17.03 -17.75
C LEU A 90 -39.62 -17.65 -17.14
N LEU A 91 -39.48 -18.33 -16.00
CA LEU A 91 -40.61 -18.98 -15.30
C LEU A 91 -41.35 -18.02 -14.37
N SER A 92 -40.64 -17.07 -13.73
CA SER A 92 -41.24 -16.09 -12.81
C SER A 92 -41.46 -14.70 -13.44
N ASP A 93 -41.05 -14.48 -14.69
CA ASP A 93 -41.04 -13.15 -15.37
C ASP A 93 -40.30 -12.07 -14.58
N GLU A 94 -39.26 -12.47 -13.83
CA GLU A 94 -38.48 -11.58 -12.99
C GLU A 94 -37.17 -11.17 -13.67
N VAL A 95 -36.88 -9.86 -13.58
CA VAL A 95 -35.63 -9.26 -14.03
C VAL A 95 -34.83 -8.80 -12.81
N LEU A 96 -33.66 -9.40 -12.60
CA LEU A 96 -32.73 -9.00 -11.55
C LEU A 96 -31.50 -8.33 -12.16
N PHE A 97 -31.36 -7.03 -11.87
CA PHE A 97 -30.16 -6.28 -12.20
C PHE A 97 -29.13 -6.42 -11.08
N GLN A 98 -27.91 -6.78 -11.44
CA GLN A 98 -26.80 -6.89 -10.50
C GLN A 98 -25.60 -6.09 -11.02
N ASN A 99 -25.00 -5.32 -10.13
CA ASN A 99 -23.65 -4.81 -10.32
C ASN A 99 -22.68 -5.83 -9.71
N LYS A 100 -22.48 -6.95 -10.40
CA LYS A 100 -21.48 -7.92 -9.97
C LYS A 100 -20.11 -7.32 -10.28
N LYS A 101 -19.40 -6.83 -9.27
CA LYS A 101 -17.93 -6.87 -9.36
C LYS A 101 -17.58 -8.31 -9.69
N ASP A 102 -17.02 -8.52 -10.87
CA ASP A 102 -16.84 -9.83 -11.45
C ASP A 102 -16.10 -10.74 -10.46
N LYS A 103 -16.84 -11.66 -9.84
CA LYS A 103 -16.31 -12.68 -8.93
C LYS A 103 -15.80 -13.89 -9.73
N SER A 104 -15.72 -13.79 -11.05
CA SER A 104 -15.43 -14.90 -11.98
C SER A 104 -14.42 -14.56 -13.09
N ILE A 105 -13.80 -13.38 -13.11
CA ILE A 105 -12.52 -13.17 -13.82
C ILE A 105 -11.36 -13.50 -12.86
N GLU A 106 -11.40 -14.73 -12.34
CA GLU A 106 -10.23 -15.54 -12.04
C GLU A 106 -9.91 -16.43 -13.25
N ARG A 107 -9.81 -15.79 -14.42
CA ARG A 107 -8.87 -16.19 -15.46
C ARG A 107 -8.09 -14.93 -15.80
N ILE A 108 -7.11 -14.64 -14.93
CA ILE A 108 -6.06 -13.69 -15.24
C ILE A 108 -5.30 -14.30 -16.41
N ASP A 109 -5.71 -13.91 -17.61
CA ASP A 109 -4.81 -13.98 -18.74
C ASP A 109 -3.59 -13.14 -18.39
N THR A 110 -2.45 -13.82 -18.42
CA THR A 110 -1.28 -13.48 -17.63
C THR A 110 -0.45 -12.32 -18.18
N GLU A 111 -0.96 -11.51 -19.11
CA GLU A 111 -0.09 -10.61 -19.90
C GLU A 111 -0.46 -9.13 -19.97
N ASN A 112 -1.58 -8.65 -19.43
CA ASN A 112 -1.88 -7.19 -19.44
C ASN A 112 -2.51 -6.64 -18.16
N ILE A 113 -2.02 -7.04 -16.97
CA ILE A 113 -2.29 -6.26 -15.76
C ILE A 113 -1.44 -4.99 -15.83
N ASP A 114 -2.09 -3.82 -15.79
CA ASP A 114 -1.41 -2.55 -15.58
C ASP A 114 -0.76 -2.53 -14.18
N ILE A 115 0.50 -2.97 -14.13
CA ILE A 115 1.29 -3.00 -12.90
C ILE A 115 1.62 -1.60 -12.36
N SER A 116 1.26 -0.52 -13.06
CA SER A 116 1.32 0.85 -12.54
C SER A 116 0.31 1.08 -11.41
N PHE A 117 -0.81 0.35 -11.47
CA PHE A 117 -1.98 0.53 -10.62
C PHE A 117 -2.50 1.96 -10.60
N SER A 118 -2.33 2.74 -11.69
CA SER A 118 -2.58 4.19 -11.68
C SER A 118 -3.99 4.58 -11.25
N ASN A 119 -4.95 3.67 -11.41
CA ASN A 119 -6.36 3.91 -11.07
C ASN A 119 -6.70 3.53 -9.61
N VAL A 120 -5.76 2.95 -8.86
CA VAL A 120 -5.98 2.58 -7.45
C VAL A 120 -5.83 3.82 -6.56
N PRO A 121 -6.88 4.24 -5.84
CA PRO A 121 -6.84 5.45 -5.00
C PRO A 121 -5.97 5.25 -3.75
N GLN A 122 -5.54 6.37 -3.14
CA GLN A 122 -4.59 6.35 -2.02
C GLN A 122 -5.07 5.53 -0.81
N TYR A 123 -6.37 5.57 -0.48
CA TYR A 123 -6.91 4.82 0.65
C TYR A 123 -6.81 3.30 0.44
N GLU A 124 -6.87 2.82 -0.81
CA GLU A 124 -6.66 1.40 -1.16
C GLU A 124 -5.17 1.04 -1.19
N ARG A 125 -4.31 1.94 -1.69
CA ARG A 125 -2.84 1.79 -1.64
C ARG A 125 -2.28 1.72 -0.23
N THR A 126 -3.06 2.15 0.77
CA THR A 126 -2.71 2.16 2.20
C THR A 126 -3.75 1.47 3.06
N LYS A 127 -4.46 0.47 2.47
CA LYS A 127 -5.52 -0.30 3.12
C LYS A 127 -5.09 -0.84 4.50
N HIS A 128 -6.04 -0.84 5.45
CA HIS A 128 -5.88 -1.38 6.80
C HIS A 128 -4.54 -0.96 7.47
N VAL A 129 -3.78 -1.94 7.96
CA VAL A 129 -2.50 -1.74 8.64
C VAL A 129 -1.37 -1.17 7.78
N HIS A 130 -1.48 -1.12 6.44
CA HIS A 130 -0.41 -0.55 5.58
C HIS A 130 -0.22 0.95 5.79
N GLY A 131 -1.23 1.63 6.33
CA GLY A 131 -1.18 3.04 6.72
C GLY A 131 -1.02 3.30 8.22
N LEU A 132 -0.64 2.31 9.04
CA LEU A 132 -0.44 2.52 10.48
C LEU A 132 0.60 3.61 10.80
N HIS A 133 1.68 3.65 10.04
CA HIS A 133 2.72 4.66 10.16
C HIS A 133 3.29 4.98 8.76
N PRO A 134 3.53 6.26 8.43
CA PRO A 134 4.22 6.62 7.20
C PRO A 134 5.62 5.99 7.10
N TYR A 135 5.92 5.44 5.94
CA TYR A 135 7.21 4.83 5.57
C TYR A 135 7.47 5.15 4.09
N GLN A 136 8.64 5.68 3.77
CA GLN A 136 9.00 6.09 2.41
C GLN A 136 9.64 4.93 1.66
N GLY A 137 9.54 4.92 0.33
CA GLY A 137 10.19 3.88 -0.49
C GLY A 137 9.62 2.48 -0.28
N LYS A 138 8.32 2.34 -0.01
CA LYS A 138 7.59 1.06 -0.07
C LYS A 138 6.81 0.92 -1.36
N PHE A 139 6.73 -0.30 -1.90
CA PHE A 139 5.69 -0.61 -2.88
C PHE A 139 4.30 -0.69 -2.24
N ILE A 140 3.28 -0.55 -3.09
CA ILE A 140 1.88 -0.70 -2.71
C ILE A 140 1.55 -2.20 -2.52
N PRO A 141 0.59 -2.54 -1.63
CA PRO A 141 0.22 -3.92 -1.40
C PRO A 141 -0.20 -4.64 -2.67
N GLN A 142 -0.96 -3.98 -3.55
CA GLN A 142 -1.47 -4.55 -4.80
C GLN A 142 -0.37 -5.12 -5.71
N LEU A 143 0.84 -4.54 -5.69
CA LEU A 143 1.96 -5.09 -6.43
C LEU A 143 2.42 -6.44 -5.86
N VAL A 144 2.51 -6.56 -4.54
CA VAL A 144 2.82 -7.84 -3.88
C VAL A 144 1.72 -8.87 -4.17
N GLU A 145 0.45 -8.46 -4.11
CA GLU A 145 -0.68 -9.33 -4.44
C GLU A 145 -0.57 -9.90 -5.85
N TYR A 146 -0.21 -9.03 -6.82
CA TYR A 146 0.04 -9.42 -8.20
C TYR A 146 1.20 -10.41 -8.30
N LEU A 147 2.34 -10.12 -7.66
CA LEU A 147 3.51 -11.00 -7.71
C LEU A 147 3.23 -12.36 -7.09
N ILE A 148 2.56 -12.41 -5.93
CA ILE A 148 2.13 -13.67 -5.30
C ILE A 148 1.28 -14.51 -6.27
N LYS A 149 0.27 -13.90 -6.90
CA LYS A 149 -0.59 -14.59 -7.87
C LYS A 149 0.16 -15.00 -9.13
N LYS A 150 0.96 -14.10 -9.70
CA LYS A 150 1.71 -14.31 -10.95
C LYS A 150 2.72 -15.45 -10.82
N ASN A 151 3.37 -15.55 -9.65
CA ASN A 151 4.30 -16.63 -9.32
C ASN A 151 3.62 -17.90 -8.80
N LYS A 152 2.28 -17.90 -8.64
CA LYS A 152 1.48 -19.01 -8.12
C LYS A 152 1.93 -19.47 -6.73
N PHE A 153 2.40 -18.56 -5.88
CA PHE A 153 2.71 -18.90 -4.50
C PHE A 153 1.45 -19.25 -3.73
N SER A 154 1.56 -20.24 -2.85
CA SER A 154 0.47 -20.85 -2.10
C SER A 154 0.81 -20.97 -0.62
N ASN A 155 -0.12 -21.48 0.18
CA ASN A 155 0.08 -21.73 1.61
C ASN A 155 1.14 -22.82 1.93
N LYS A 156 1.70 -23.49 0.91
CA LYS A 156 2.83 -24.43 1.01
C LYS A 156 4.18 -23.76 0.81
N ASP A 157 4.18 -22.48 0.46
CA ASP A 157 5.38 -21.72 0.16
C ASP A 157 5.81 -20.86 1.34
N ILE A 158 7.11 -20.55 1.35
CA ILE A 158 7.70 -19.57 2.25
C ILE A 158 8.28 -18.44 1.40
N ILE A 159 7.86 -17.20 1.66
CA ILE A 159 8.32 -16.01 0.93
C ILE A 159 9.26 -15.19 1.81
N LEU A 160 10.42 -14.84 1.28
CA LEU A 160 11.40 -13.98 1.94
C LEU A 160 11.38 -12.55 1.38
N ASP A 161 11.56 -11.57 2.26
CA ASP A 161 11.88 -10.20 1.91
C ASP A 161 13.15 -9.75 2.68
N PRO A 162 14.34 -9.72 2.04
CA PRO A 162 15.58 -9.29 2.68
C PRO A 162 15.67 -7.77 2.90
N PHE A 163 14.68 -6.99 2.46
CA PHE A 163 14.61 -5.54 2.67
C PHE A 163 13.18 -5.16 3.02
N MET A 164 12.62 -5.80 4.06
CA MET A 164 11.18 -5.76 4.28
C MET A 164 10.63 -4.37 4.57
N GLY A 165 11.47 -3.42 5.03
CA GLY A 165 11.07 -2.09 5.40
C GLY A 165 9.92 -2.12 6.41
N SER A 166 8.82 -1.45 6.09
CA SER A 166 7.63 -1.46 6.94
C SER A 166 6.78 -2.75 6.88
N GLY A 167 7.22 -3.79 6.18
CA GLY A 167 6.60 -5.13 6.20
C GLY A 167 5.43 -5.35 5.24
N THR A 168 5.37 -4.65 4.10
CA THR A 168 4.25 -4.82 3.13
C THR A 168 4.14 -6.27 2.64
N THR A 169 5.27 -6.91 2.30
CA THR A 169 5.32 -8.33 1.89
C THR A 169 4.76 -9.25 2.97
N MET A 170 5.20 -9.06 4.22
CA MET A 170 4.79 -9.88 5.37
C MET A 170 3.27 -9.82 5.59
N VAL A 171 2.68 -8.62 5.50
CA VAL A 171 1.23 -8.44 5.65
C VAL A 171 0.46 -9.14 4.53
N GLU A 172 0.87 -8.97 3.27
CA GLU A 172 0.15 -9.58 2.14
C GLU A 172 0.34 -11.10 2.05
N CYS A 173 1.46 -11.64 2.52
CA CYS A 173 1.68 -13.07 2.70
C CYS A 173 0.76 -13.63 3.79
N LYS A 174 0.73 -12.96 4.96
CA LYS A 174 -0.16 -13.35 6.06
C LYS A 174 -1.61 -13.40 5.61
N LEU A 175 -2.11 -12.34 4.96
CA LEU A 175 -3.47 -12.26 4.41
C LEU A 175 -3.81 -13.37 3.41
N ARG A 176 -2.81 -14.09 2.89
CA ARG A 176 -2.97 -15.21 1.94
C ARG A 176 -2.58 -16.56 2.53
N HIS A 177 -2.38 -16.64 3.83
CA HIS A 177 -1.98 -17.86 4.52
C HIS A 177 -0.62 -18.41 4.05
N ILE A 178 0.30 -17.52 3.64
CA ILE A 178 1.64 -17.85 3.19
C ILE A 178 2.63 -17.52 4.31
N ASP A 179 3.47 -18.49 4.66
CA ASP A 179 4.53 -18.26 5.64
C ASP A 179 5.56 -17.29 5.05
N SER A 180 6.10 -16.41 5.91
CA SER A 180 7.02 -15.37 5.42
C SER A 180 8.11 -15.01 6.40
N VAL A 181 9.21 -14.54 5.83
CA VAL A 181 10.42 -14.16 6.55
C VAL A 181 10.87 -12.79 6.09
N GLY A 182 11.14 -11.88 7.02
CA GLY A 182 11.56 -10.51 6.72
C GLY A 182 12.86 -10.15 7.44
N LEU A 183 13.80 -9.55 6.71
CA LEU A 183 15.01 -8.93 7.27
C LEU A 183 14.95 -7.41 7.09
N GLU A 184 15.34 -6.70 8.13
CA GLU A 184 15.43 -5.24 8.14
C GLU A 184 16.45 -4.83 9.21
N ILE A 185 17.27 -3.82 8.94
CA ILE A 185 18.30 -3.35 9.88
C ILE A 185 17.75 -2.34 10.91
N SER A 186 16.68 -1.63 10.54
CA SER A 186 16.01 -0.64 11.38
C SER A 186 15.07 -1.31 12.38
N GLU A 187 15.43 -1.26 13.66
CA GLU A 187 14.64 -1.85 14.75
C GLU A 187 13.22 -1.26 14.80
N PHE A 188 13.07 0.05 14.54
CA PHE A 188 11.76 0.69 14.45
C PHE A 188 10.89 0.08 13.33
N ASN A 189 11.47 -0.18 12.16
CA ASN A 189 10.75 -0.77 11.04
C ASN A 189 10.39 -2.24 11.32
N CYS A 190 11.26 -2.98 12.01
CA CYS A 190 10.93 -4.30 12.55
C CYS A 190 9.75 -4.27 13.52
N LEU A 191 9.76 -3.33 14.46
CA LEU A 191 8.65 -3.12 15.39
C LEU A 191 7.34 -2.82 14.65
N LEU A 192 7.38 -1.92 13.67
CA LEU A 192 6.22 -1.55 12.85
C LEU A 192 5.68 -2.75 12.06
N ALA A 193 6.54 -3.53 11.42
CA ALA A 193 6.16 -4.73 10.70
C ALA A 193 5.53 -5.78 11.66
N LYS A 194 6.15 -6.03 12.81
CA LYS A 194 5.62 -6.91 13.88
C LYS A 194 4.23 -6.46 14.31
N VAL A 195 4.01 -5.16 14.55
CA VAL A 195 2.70 -4.61 14.90
C VAL A 195 1.67 -4.86 13.79
N LYS A 196 2.05 -4.74 12.52
CA LYS A 196 1.13 -4.95 11.40
C LYS A 196 0.69 -6.41 11.24
N VAL A 197 1.55 -7.38 11.59
CA VAL A 197 1.29 -8.82 11.36
C VAL A 197 0.85 -9.57 12.62
N ASN A 198 1.02 -9.00 13.82
CA ASN A 198 0.67 -9.67 15.07
C ASN A 198 -0.83 -9.99 15.18
N ASN A 199 -1.20 -11.06 15.89
CA ASN A 199 -2.60 -11.36 16.21
C ASN A 199 -3.03 -10.57 17.45
N TYR A 200 -4.23 -9.99 17.42
CA TYR A 200 -4.74 -9.13 18.49
C TYR A 200 -6.09 -9.62 18.99
N ASN A 201 -6.22 -9.71 20.32
CA ASN A 201 -7.53 -9.63 20.95
C ASN A 201 -8.03 -8.19 20.83
N ILE A 202 -8.99 -7.95 19.92
CA ILE A 202 -9.48 -6.61 19.58
C ILE A 202 -10.13 -5.91 20.78
N LYS A 203 -10.85 -6.63 21.64
CA LYS A 203 -11.46 -6.05 22.84
C LYS A 203 -10.39 -5.52 23.80
N LYS A 204 -9.40 -6.36 24.13
CA LYS A 204 -8.28 -5.97 25.01
C LYS A 204 -7.45 -4.83 24.40
N LEU A 205 -7.22 -4.86 23.09
CA LEU A 205 -6.51 -3.79 22.40
C LEU A 205 -7.23 -2.44 22.53
N LYS A 206 -8.57 -2.44 22.36
CA LYS A 206 -9.39 -1.24 22.54
C LYS A 206 -9.30 -0.70 23.96
N GLU A 207 -9.47 -1.58 24.96
CA GLU A 207 -9.37 -1.23 26.38
C GLU A 207 -8.01 -0.60 26.72
N GLU A 208 -6.91 -1.17 26.24
CA GLU A 208 -5.56 -0.65 26.48
C GLU A 208 -5.31 0.69 25.79
N ILE A 209 -5.75 0.85 24.53
CA ILE A 209 -5.65 2.11 23.80
C ILE A 209 -6.45 3.22 24.50
N ASP A 210 -7.66 2.91 24.98
CA ASP A 210 -8.51 3.89 25.68
C ASP A 210 -7.94 4.28 27.04
N ASN A 211 -7.38 3.30 27.76
CA ASN A 211 -6.68 3.57 29.02
C ASN A 211 -5.43 4.43 28.81
N PHE A 212 -4.63 4.09 27.78
CA PHE A 212 -3.46 4.86 27.39
C PHE A 212 -3.84 6.29 27.00
N GLU A 213 -4.89 6.47 26.19
CA GLU A 213 -5.37 7.80 25.79
C GLU A 213 -5.77 8.62 27.02
N LYS A 214 -6.54 8.03 27.96
CA LYS A 214 -6.98 8.72 29.17
C LYS A 214 -5.80 9.20 30.02
N LYS A 215 -4.82 8.34 30.28
CA LYS A 215 -3.63 8.65 31.09
C LYS A 215 -2.70 9.65 30.42
N SER A 216 -2.55 9.54 29.10
CA SER A 216 -1.70 10.43 28.30
C SER A 216 -2.20 11.88 28.28
N LYS A 217 -3.47 12.14 28.60
CA LYS A 217 -4.02 13.50 28.74
C LYS A 217 -3.66 14.19 30.07
N GLN A 218 -3.16 13.45 31.05
CA GLN A 218 -2.85 13.95 32.40
C GLN A 218 -1.39 14.39 32.48
N VAL A 219 -1.01 15.37 31.66
CA VAL A 219 0.37 15.87 31.56
C VAL A 219 0.62 16.91 32.65
N ASP A 220 1.71 16.74 33.38
CA ASP A 220 2.21 17.74 34.34
C ASP A 220 3.24 18.64 33.66
N TYR A 221 2.80 19.83 33.24
CA TYR A 221 3.64 20.79 32.52
C TYR A 221 4.65 21.51 33.42
N SER A 222 4.52 21.38 34.75
CA SER A 222 5.44 22.01 35.71
C SER A 222 6.77 21.25 35.82
N LYS A 223 6.81 19.98 35.39
CA LYS A 223 8.03 19.16 35.45
C LYS A 223 9.04 19.62 34.42
N ASN A 224 10.25 19.89 34.90
CA ASN A 224 11.42 20.00 34.04
C ASN A 224 11.78 18.61 33.51
N ILE A 225 12.04 18.54 32.21
CA ILE A 225 12.42 17.31 31.53
C ILE A 225 13.82 17.48 30.96
N ASN A 226 14.61 16.42 31.03
CA ASN A 226 15.83 16.31 30.26
C ASN A 226 15.51 15.51 28.99
N VAL A 227 15.84 16.08 27.84
CA VAL A 227 15.59 15.51 26.51
C VAL A 227 16.85 15.62 25.67
N SER A 228 17.00 14.74 24.69
CA SER A 228 18.11 14.82 23.75
C SER A 228 18.08 16.12 22.94
N GLU A 229 19.25 16.53 22.45
CA GLU A 229 19.41 17.72 21.59
C GLU A 229 18.48 17.67 20.36
N TYR A 230 18.24 16.47 19.82
CA TYR A 230 17.30 16.28 18.73
C TYR A 230 15.86 16.61 19.15
N LEU A 231 15.38 16.12 20.29
CA LEU A 231 14.02 16.43 20.75
C LEU A 231 13.87 17.92 21.09
N GLN A 232 14.90 18.55 21.69
CA GLN A 232 14.92 19.98 21.98
C GLN A 232 14.81 20.85 20.72
N SER A 233 15.48 20.45 19.65
CA SER A 233 15.52 21.22 18.40
C SER A 233 14.27 21.03 17.54
N TRP A 234 13.69 19.83 17.52
CA TRP A 234 12.61 19.47 16.59
C TRP A 234 11.19 19.56 17.15
N PHE A 235 11.03 19.85 18.44
CA PHE A 235 9.73 19.93 19.11
C PHE A 235 9.67 21.15 20.02
N SER A 236 8.48 21.73 20.19
CA SER A 236 8.22 22.71 21.24
C SER A 236 8.38 22.10 22.63
N GLU A 237 8.62 22.92 23.64
CA GLU A 237 8.79 22.47 25.03
C GLU A 237 7.55 21.69 25.52
N GLU A 238 6.35 22.17 25.23
CA GLU A 238 5.11 21.48 25.55
C GLU A 238 5.03 20.10 24.88
N ALA A 239 5.29 20.02 23.56
CA ALA A 239 5.25 18.75 22.85
C ALA A 239 6.31 17.76 23.37
N GLN A 240 7.49 18.24 23.80
CA GLN A 240 8.50 17.40 24.44
C GLN A 240 7.95 16.77 25.75
N LYS A 241 7.36 17.59 26.63
CA LYS A 241 6.74 17.14 27.90
C LYS A 241 5.63 16.13 27.66
N GLU A 242 4.75 16.40 26.70
CA GLU A 242 3.65 15.51 26.36
C GLU A 242 4.13 14.17 25.78
N LEU A 243 5.11 14.19 24.87
CA LEU A 243 5.64 12.96 24.26
C LEU A 243 6.37 12.09 25.29
N LEU A 244 7.18 12.69 26.16
CA LEU A 244 7.84 11.95 27.24
C LEU A 244 6.82 11.40 28.25
N HIS A 245 5.78 12.16 28.58
CA HIS A 245 4.69 11.67 29.42
C HIS A 245 4.03 10.43 28.81
N MET A 246 3.73 10.44 27.50
CA MET A 246 3.19 9.27 26.80
C MET A 246 4.15 8.07 26.84
N VAL A 247 5.45 8.29 26.69
CA VAL A 247 6.48 7.24 26.83
C VAL A 247 6.45 6.64 28.24
N ASN A 248 6.38 7.47 29.27
CA ASN A 248 6.32 7.04 30.67
C ASN A 248 5.02 6.28 30.97
N VAL A 249 3.88 6.73 30.46
CA VAL A 249 2.61 5.98 30.57
C VAL A 249 2.76 4.57 29.98
N ILE A 250 3.48 4.38 28.87
CA ILE A 250 3.73 3.03 28.31
C ILE A 250 4.66 2.20 29.20
N LYS A 251 5.69 2.83 29.80
CA LYS A 251 6.68 2.17 30.65
C LYS A 251 6.09 1.75 32.00
N ASP A 252 5.37 2.66 32.66
CA ASP A 252 4.88 2.54 34.04
C ASP A 252 3.62 1.68 34.17
N ASN A 253 3.05 1.23 33.05
CA ASN A 253 1.82 0.45 33.03
C ASN A 253 2.03 -0.90 32.36
N ASP A 254 1.31 -1.90 32.86
CA ASP A 254 1.33 -3.25 32.31
C ASP A 254 0.35 -3.40 31.14
N TYR A 255 0.78 -2.91 29.97
CA TYR A 255 0.06 -3.13 28.71
C TYR A 255 0.57 -4.39 28.01
N ARG A 256 -0.34 -5.22 27.50
CA ARG A 256 -0.01 -6.33 26.61
C ARG A 256 0.48 -5.82 25.25
N TYR A 257 -0.10 -4.74 24.74
CA TYR A 257 0.18 -4.23 23.39
C TYR A 257 1.04 -2.95 23.39
N LYS A 258 2.07 -2.88 24.25
CA LYS A 258 3.02 -1.75 24.32
C LYS A 258 3.55 -1.32 22.95
N ASN A 259 3.84 -2.29 22.08
CA ASN A 259 4.36 -2.02 20.74
C ASN A 259 3.38 -1.23 19.86
N VAL A 260 2.06 -1.45 19.98
CA VAL A 260 1.05 -0.64 19.28
C VAL A 260 1.08 0.79 19.80
N LEU A 261 1.18 0.96 21.13
CA LEU A 261 1.25 2.28 21.77
C LEU A 261 2.52 3.03 21.35
N LYS A 262 3.67 2.36 21.25
CA LYS A 262 4.91 2.94 20.71
C LYS A 262 4.73 3.45 19.28
N ILE A 263 4.04 2.70 18.42
CA ILE A 263 3.73 3.13 17.04
C ILE A 263 2.78 4.35 17.03
N ILE A 264 1.79 4.39 17.92
CA ILE A 264 0.89 5.54 18.08
C ILE A 264 1.68 6.79 18.47
N VAL A 265 2.52 6.71 19.51
CA VAL A 265 3.36 7.82 19.98
C VAL A 265 4.35 8.26 18.92
N SER A 266 5.01 7.32 18.23
CA SER A 266 5.86 7.62 17.06
C SER A 266 5.12 8.44 16.01
N ARG A 267 3.86 8.08 15.69
CA ARG A 267 3.06 8.81 14.70
C ARG A 267 2.62 10.20 15.17
N ILE A 268 2.32 10.33 16.47
CA ILE A 268 2.07 11.61 17.13
C ILE A 268 3.32 12.48 16.99
N ALA A 269 4.49 11.98 17.41
CA ALA A 269 5.76 12.68 17.34
C ALA A 269 6.06 13.14 15.91
N ARG A 270 5.90 12.26 14.90
CA ARG A 270 6.08 12.64 13.49
C ARG A 270 5.29 13.89 13.10
N SER A 271 4.08 14.03 13.62
CA SER A 271 3.12 15.09 13.27
C SER A 271 3.26 16.33 14.16
N ALA A 272 3.81 16.17 15.36
CA ALA A 272 4.11 17.25 16.30
C ALA A 272 5.45 17.94 16.04
N ARG A 273 6.35 17.33 15.24
CA ARG A 273 7.61 17.95 14.83
C ARG A 273 7.37 19.32 14.20
N LEU A 274 8.28 20.25 14.50
CA LEU A 274 8.36 21.60 13.96
C LEU A 274 8.76 21.55 12.48
N MET A 275 7.84 21.13 11.62
CA MET A 275 8.07 20.96 10.18
C MET A 275 6.88 21.47 9.37
N PRO A 276 7.10 21.91 8.12
CA PRO A 276 6.00 22.24 7.22
C PRO A 276 5.12 21.03 6.93
N HIS A 277 3.79 21.20 6.94
CA HIS A 277 2.83 20.10 6.63
C HIS A 277 3.06 19.43 5.27
N TYR A 278 3.67 20.14 4.31
CA TYR A 278 4.00 19.60 2.99
C TYR A 278 5.37 18.91 2.93
N SER A 279 6.23 19.07 3.95
CA SER A 279 7.61 18.56 3.98
C SER A 279 7.93 17.70 5.21
N LEU A 280 6.92 17.05 5.81
CA LEU A 280 7.10 16.11 6.94
C LEU A 280 8.06 14.94 6.66
N GLU A 281 8.46 14.80 5.40
CA GLU A 281 9.34 13.76 4.86
C GLU A 281 10.78 14.23 4.64
N TRP A 282 11.03 15.55 4.53
CA TRP A 282 12.28 16.07 3.95
C TRP A 282 12.82 17.36 4.58
N ALA A 283 12.18 17.92 5.62
CA ALA A 283 12.72 19.15 6.21
C ALA A 283 14.11 18.88 6.80
N LYS A 284 15.06 19.75 6.46
CA LYS A 284 16.45 19.69 6.93
C LYS A 284 16.63 20.36 8.29
N GLU A 285 15.74 21.31 8.60
CA GLU A 285 15.80 22.14 9.79
C GLU A 285 14.38 22.35 10.35
N PRO A 286 14.26 22.56 11.68
CA PRO A 286 12.99 22.84 12.32
C PRO A 286 12.44 24.22 11.93
N VAL A 287 11.13 24.32 11.75
CA VAL A 287 10.43 25.57 11.41
C VAL A 287 9.72 26.10 12.65
N LYS A 288 10.24 27.21 13.19
CA LYS A 288 9.75 27.86 14.41
C LYS A 288 8.84 29.07 14.17
N GLU A 289 8.75 29.51 12.91
CA GLU A 289 7.94 30.66 12.50
C GLU A 289 6.75 30.23 11.61
N PRO A 290 5.70 31.07 11.48
CA PRO A 290 4.60 30.81 10.55
C PRO A 290 5.08 30.63 9.10
N TYR A 291 4.44 29.73 8.36
CA TYR A 291 4.81 29.41 6.98
C TYR A 291 3.59 29.23 6.09
N TYR A 292 3.71 29.62 4.82
CA TYR A 292 2.64 29.36 3.85
C TYR A 292 2.57 27.86 3.51
N CYS A 293 1.38 27.27 3.62
CA CYS A 293 1.16 25.84 3.40
C CYS A 293 0.25 25.58 2.20
N HIS A 294 0.84 25.15 1.08
CA HIS A 294 0.11 24.83 -0.15
C HIS A 294 -0.94 23.72 0.02
N LYS A 295 -0.75 22.77 0.96
CA LYS A 295 -1.74 21.72 1.25
C LYS A 295 -3.05 22.24 1.85
N HIS A 296 -3.01 23.41 2.49
CA HIS A 296 -4.16 24.04 3.13
C HIS A 296 -4.50 25.39 2.50
N SER A 297 -3.73 25.81 1.48
CA SER A 297 -3.81 27.12 0.82
C SER A 297 -3.89 28.31 1.79
N ARG A 298 -3.16 28.25 2.91
CA ARG A 298 -3.16 29.26 3.97
C ARG A 298 -1.85 29.28 4.76
N THR A 299 -1.61 30.35 5.51
CA THR A 299 -0.55 30.41 6.53
C THR A 299 -0.85 29.41 7.64
N CYS A 300 0.10 28.53 7.92
CA CYS A 300 0.07 27.58 9.02
C CYS A 300 1.13 27.94 10.04
N TYR A 301 0.85 27.58 11.29
CA TYR A 301 1.73 27.82 12.41
C TYR A 301 2.44 26.51 12.80
N PRO A 302 3.66 26.59 13.35
CA PRO A 302 4.33 25.45 13.95
C PRO A 302 3.45 24.77 15.00
N THR A 303 3.63 23.46 15.18
CA THR A 303 2.86 22.75 16.19
C THR A 303 3.46 22.95 17.57
N GLU A 304 2.65 23.46 18.50
CA GLU A 304 3.04 23.68 19.90
C GLU A 304 2.77 22.47 20.80
N ASN A 305 1.78 21.64 20.48
CA ASN A 305 1.44 20.46 21.27
C ASN A 305 1.24 19.20 20.41
N ALA A 306 1.70 18.08 20.95
CA ALA A 306 1.50 16.72 20.48
C ALA A 306 0.13 16.15 20.88
N ILE A 307 -0.44 16.55 22.02
CA ILE A 307 -1.66 15.97 22.60
C ILE A 307 -2.87 16.06 21.66
N LYS A 308 -2.95 17.12 20.84
CA LYS A 308 -4.03 17.30 19.84
C LYS A 308 -4.14 16.15 18.83
N PHE A 309 -3.07 15.37 18.64
CA PHE A 309 -3.06 14.24 17.73
C PHE A 309 -3.40 12.90 18.38
N LEU A 310 -3.41 12.83 19.72
CA LEU A 310 -3.53 11.60 20.49
C LEU A 310 -4.79 10.82 20.12
N HIS A 311 -5.97 11.44 20.29
CA HIS A 311 -7.24 10.79 20.04
C HIS A 311 -7.34 10.25 18.60
N ARG A 312 -6.95 11.08 17.62
CA ARG A 312 -6.97 10.73 16.20
C ARG A 312 -6.13 9.47 15.92
N TYR A 313 -4.90 9.42 16.44
CA TYR A 313 -4.00 8.30 16.13
C TYR A 313 -4.27 7.05 16.98
N CYS A 314 -4.82 7.18 18.19
CA CYS A 314 -5.41 6.05 18.92
C CYS A 314 -6.56 5.41 18.11
N LEU A 315 -7.52 6.23 17.68
CA LEU A 315 -8.69 5.75 16.95
C LEU A 315 -8.32 5.17 15.57
N ASP A 316 -7.48 5.86 14.78
CA ASP A 316 -7.07 5.38 13.46
C ASP A 316 -6.27 4.08 13.55
N SER A 317 -5.36 3.95 14.51
CA SER A 317 -4.55 2.73 14.68
C SER A 317 -5.42 1.54 15.07
N PHE A 318 -6.35 1.74 16.01
CA PHE A 318 -7.33 0.71 16.38
C PHE A 318 -8.17 0.27 15.18
N LYS A 319 -8.77 1.23 14.44
CA LYS A 319 -9.60 0.93 13.26
C LYS A 319 -8.84 0.13 12.20
N ARG A 320 -7.58 0.48 11.94
CA ARG A 320 -6.74 -0.21 10.94
C ARG A 320 -6.41 -1.64 11.34
N ILE A 321 -6.09 -1.87 12.61
CA ILE A 321 -5.84 -3.22 13.14
C ILE A 321 -7.14 -4.04 13.11
N GLN A 322 -8.26 -3.45 13.53
CA GLN A 322 -9.58 -4.08 13.50
C GLN A 322 -9.99 -4.47 12.07
N GLN A 323 -9.79 -3.60 11.08
CA GLN A 323 -10.07 -3.88 9.68
C GLN A 323 -9.29 -5.09 9.15
N ARG A 324 -7.98 -5.19 9.47
CA ARG A 324 -7.19 -6.37 9.09
C ARG A 324 -7.75 -7.62 9.77
N HIS A 325 -8.01 -7.55 11.08
CA HIS A 325 -8.56 -8.68 11.83
C HIS A 325 -9.91 -9.17 11.25
N GLN A 326 -10.79 -8.25 10.84
CA GLN A 326 -12.05 -8.61 10.18
C GLN A 326 -11.84 -9.34 8.85
N ILE A 327 -10.85 -8.92 8.06
CA ILE A 327 -10.48 -9.62 6.81
C ILE A 327 -10.00 -11.04 7.14
N GLU A 328 -9.13 -11.19 8.14
CA GLU A 328 -8.63 -12.48 8.58
C GLU A 328 -9.77 -13.41 9.02
N THR A 329 -10.64 -12.97 9.94
CA THR A 329 -11.78 -13.78 10.41
C THR A 329 -12.78 -14.10 9.29
N SER A 330 -12.92 -13.24 8.28
CA SER A 330 -13.79 -13.50 7.14
C SER A 330 -13.22 -14.58 6.21
N MET A 331 -11.88 -14.65 6.09
CA MET A 331 -11.19 -15.60 5.24
C MET A 331 -11.02 -16.97 5.91
N ASP A 332 -10.93 -17.04 7.25
CA ASP A 332 -10.86 -18.30 8.00
C ASP A 332 -12.06 -19.24 7.73
N LYS A 333 -13.23 -18.67 7.38
CA LYS A 333 -14.45 -19.43 7.08
C LYS A 333 -14.38 -20.24 5.78
N PHE A 334 -13.35 -20.06 4.97
CA PHE A 334 -13.20 -20.66 3.64
C PHE A 334 -11.96 -21.56 3.51
N ILE A 335 -11.36 -21.99 4.64
CA ILE A 335 -10.10 -22.74 4.61
C ILE A 335 -10.34 -24.23 4.34
N ASP A 336 -9.86 -24.69 3.19
CA ASP A 336 -9.92 -26.09 2.72
C ASP A 336 -8.72 -26.95 3.19
N ASN A 337 -7.78 -26.41 3.99
CA ASN A 337 -6.49 -27.06 4.26
C ASN A 337 -5.89 -26.84 5.69
N GLY A 338 -6.70 -26.48 6.69
CA GLY A 338 -6.28 -26.47 8.12
C GLY A 338 -5.28 -25.40 8.60
N LYS A 339 -4.65 -24.59 7.74
CA LYS A 339 -3.83 -23.43 8.14
C LYS A 339 -4.71 -22.20 8.42
N THR A 340 -4.98 -21.91 9.69
CA THR A 340 -5.64 -20.67 10.15
C THR A 340 -4.66 -19.50 10.27
N PHE A 341 -5.14 -18.25 10.35
CA PHE A 341 -4.28 -17.08 10.60
C PHE A 341 -3.50 -17.12 11.92
N GLU A 342 -3.95 -17.94 12.87
CA GLU A 342 -3.22 -18.18 14.12
C GLU A 342 -1.97 -19.05 13.90
N ASN A 343 -1.97 -19.87 12.86
CA ASN A 343 -0.91 -20.83 12.53
C ASN A 343 -0.01 -20.38 11.36
N ILE A 344 -0.12 -19.13 10.90
CA ILE A 344 0.78 -18.57 9.88
C ILE A 344 2.06 -18.05 10.52
N ASN A 345 3.19 -18.58 10.06
CA ASN A 345 4.49 -18.21 10.56
C ASN A 345 5.00 -16.96 9.84
N VAL A 346 5.09 -15.86 10.57
CA VAL A 346 5.72 -14.62 10.09
C VAL A 346 6.93 -14.33 10.98
N SER A 347 8.12 -14.56 10.44
CA SER A 347 9.38 -14.34 11.16
C SER A 347 10.02 -13.02 10.73
N ILE A 348 10.35 -12.16 11.69
CA ILE A 348 10.94 -10.83 11.44
C ILE A 348 12.22 -10.71 12.25
N PHE A 349 13.35 -10.51 11.56
CA PHE A 349 14.67 -10.34 12.17
C PHE A 349 15.21 -8.93 11.94
N SER A 350 15.79 -8.36 12.99
CA SER A 350 16.41 -7.03 12.98
C SER A 350 17.90 -7.13 12.66
N GLU A 351 18.23 -7.54 11.44
CA GLU A 351 19.55 -8.07 11.07
C GLU A 351 20.02 -7.59 9.69
N ASP A 352 21.33 -7.67 9.45
CA ASP A 352 21.97 -7.29 8.17
C ASP A 352 21.87 -8.43 7.15
N SER A 353 21.12 -8.18 6.08
CA SER A 353 20.85 -9.14 4.98
C SER A 353 22.11 -9.61 4.24
N ARG A 354 23.24 -8.91 4.35
CA ARG A 354 24.52 -9.34 3.77
C ARG A 354 25.16 -10.51 4.53
N LYS A 355 24.81 -10.69 5.81
CA LYS A 355 25.57 -11.55 6.74
C LYS A 355 24.69 -12.55 7.49
N PHE A 356 23.43 -12.19 7.74
CA PHE A 356 22.57 -13.00 8.58
C PHE A 356 22.21 -14.32 7.91
N LYS A 357 22.50 -15.42 8.60
CA LYS A 357 22.08 -16.77 8.18
C LYS A 357 20.67 -17.02 8.69
N LEU A 358 19.72 -17.19 7.80
CA LEU A 358 18.34 -17.46 8.16
C LEU A 358 18.25 -18.80 8.92
N PRO A 359 17.47 -18.88 10.01
CA PRO A 359 17.23 -20.14 10.72
C PRO A 359 16.21 -21.04 9.99
N VAL A 360 15.97 -20.77 8.70
CA VAL A 360 15.00 -21.43 7.85
C VAL A 360 15.60 -21.59 6.46
N ASP A 361 15.55 -22.81 5.95
CA ASP A 361 16.00 -23.16 4.61
C ASP A 361 14.80 -23.33 3.67
N ASN A 362 15.06 -23.62 2.40
CA ASN A 362 14.05 -23.96 1.41
C ASN A 362 13.00 -22.86 1.19
N ILE A 363 13.44 -21.60 1.16
CA ILE A 363 12.57 -20.47 0.77
C ILE A 363 12.09 -20.66 -0.67
N SER A 364 10.77 -20.68 -0.89
CA SER A 364 10.14 -20.91 -2.20
C SER A 364 10.26 -19.71 -3.14
N GLY A 365 10.40 -18.50 -2.60
CA GLY A 365 10.52 -17.30 -3.41
C GLY A 365 10.88 -16.06 -2.62
N VAL A 366 11.28 -15.02 -3.34
CA VAL A 366 11.63 -13.71 -2.78
C VAL A 366 10.75 -12.65 -3.43
N ILE A 367 10.20 -11.75 -2.63
CA ILE A 367 9.53 -10.53 -3.11
C ILE A 367 10.09 -9.38 -2.29
N THR A 368 10.81 -8.46 -2.95
CA THR A 368 11.53 -7.41 -2.23
C THR A 368 11.65 -6.12 -3.02
N SER A 369 11.86 -5.02 -2.29
CA SER A 369 12.18 -3.69 -2.83
C SER A 369 13.39 -3.15 -2.09
N PRO A 370 14.62 -3.38 -2.62
CA PRO A 370 15.84 -2.91 -1.99
C PRO A 370 15.89 -1.38 -1.84
N PRO A 371 16.75 -0.83 -0.96
CA PRO A 371 16.96 0.61 -0.88
C PRO A 371 17.51 1.16 -2.19
N TYR A 372 16.99 2.31 -2.64
CA TYR A 372 17.42 2.92 -3.91
C TYR A 372 18.61 3.83 -3.62
N LEU A 373 19.73 3.60 -4.32
CA LEU A 373 20.99 4.31 -4.09
C LEU A 373 20.79 5.84 -4.03
N GLY A 374 21.15 6.43 -2.90
CA GLY A 374 21.24 7.86 -2.73
C GLY A 374 19.88 8.57 -2.59
N ILE A 375 18.78 7.84 -2.36
CA ILE A 375 17.42 8.42 -2.39
C ILE A 375 16.86 8.74 -1.00
N ILE A 376 17.04 7.85 -0.02
CA ILE A 376 16.48 7.97 1.34
C ILE A 376 17.56 7.58 2.35
N ASP A 377 17.61 8.30 3.47
CA ASP A 377 18.25 7.87 4.71
C ASP A 377 17.15 7.26 5.60
N TYR A 378 17.12 5.92 5.74
CA TYR A 378 15.95 5.22 6.27
C TYR A 378 15.81 5.32 7.79
N HIS A 379 16.91 5.31 8.54
CA HIS A 379 16.89 5.53 9.99
C HIS A 379 16.49 6.97 10.33
N ASP A 380 17.00 7.95 9.57
CA ASP A 380 16.68 9.37 9.77
C ASP A 380 15.19 9.67 9.60
N GLN A 381 14.48 8.90 8.76
CA GLN A 381 13.03 9.03 8.58
C GLN A 381 12.26 8.91 9.92
N HIS A 382 12.76 8.11 10.85
CA HIS A 382 12.11 7.81 12.12
C HIS A 382 12.97 8.17 13.33
N LYS A 383 13.97 9.05 13.17
CA LYS A 383 14.89 9.47 14.25
C LYS A 383 14.19 9.84 15.56
N TYR A 384 13.07 10.55 15.51
CA TYR A 384 12.25 10.86 16.70
C TYR A 384 11.82 9.62 17.48
N SER A 385 11.56 8.49 16.83
CA SER A 385 11.18 7.24 17.49
C SER A 385 12.37 6.56 18.16
N TYR A 386 13.57 6.68 17.57
CA TYR A 386 14.82 6.20 18.19
C TYR A 386 15.10 6.99 19.47
N GLU A 387 14.96 8.31 19.42
CA GLU A 387 15.16 9.21 20.57
C GLU A 387 14.13 9.01 21.69
N LEU A 388 12.90 8.60 21.36
CA LEU A 388 11.83 8.40 22.35
C LEU A 388 11.84 7.02 23.01
N PHE A 389 12.36 6.00 22.32
CA PHE A 389 12.24 4.59 22.73
C PHE A 389 13.57 3.84 22.83
N ASP A 390 14.69 4.54 22.68
CA ASP A 390 16.04 4.01 22.83
C ASP A 390 16.31 2.79 21.92
N PHE A 391 15.79 2.82 20.68
CA PHE A 391 16.05 1.78 19.69
C PHE A 391 17.54 1.75 19.29
N LYS A 392 18.05 0.55 18.98
CA LYS A 392 19.42 0.33 18.53
C LYS A 392 19.66 1.00 17.17
N TRP A 393 20.67 1.85 17.13
CA TRP A 393 21.12 2.51 15.90
C TRP A 393 21.99 1.58 15.06
N ASN A 394 21.60 1.38 13.79
CA ASN A 394 22.37 0.61 12.81
C ASN A 394 22.61 1.40 11.50
N PHE A 395 22.65 2.73 11.59
CA PHE A 395 22.77 3.63 10.43
C PHE A 395 24.00 3.34 9.56
N ASP A 396 25.14 3.01 10.17
CA ASP A 396 26.39 2.72 9.45
C ASP A 396 26.29 1.49 8.53
N ASN A 397 25.29 0.64 8.77
CA ASN A 397 25.01 -0.55 7.98
C ASN A 397 23.95 -0.30 6.87
N GLU A 398 23.42 0.92 6.72
CA GLU A 398 22.51 1.24 5.62
C GLU A 398 23.18 1.05 4.26
N ILE A 399 22.46 0.39 3.35
CA ILE A 399 22.90 0.21 1.96
C ILE A 399 22.37 1.36 1.11
N GLY A 400 23.29 2.10 0.50
CA GLY A 400 22.98 3.21 -0.40
C GLY A 400 22.27 4.42 0.22
N PRO A 401 22.64 4.89 1.43
CA PRO A 401 21.98 6.03 2.07
C PRO A 401 22.17 7.30 1.24
N LYS A 402 21.22 8.23 1.36
CA LYS A 402 21.22 9.51 0.64
C LYS A 402 22.38 10.42 1.04
N SER A 403 22.79 10.39 2.30
CA SER A 403 23.97 11.07 2.84
C SER A 403 25.27 10.76 2.06
N ASN A 404 25.40 9.56 1.50
CA ASN A 404 26.56 9.15 0.68
C ASN A 404 26.45 9.55 -0.80
N GLY A 405 25.31 10.10 -1.22
CA GLY A 405 25.04 10.48 -2.60
C GLY A 405 25.03 9.30 -3.58
N GLY A 406 25.30 9.59 -4.86
CA GLY A 406 25.27 8.61 -5.96
C GLY A 406 26.53 8.60 -6.83
N GLY A 407 27.65 9.09 -6.31
CA GLY A 407 28.93 9.16 -7.04
C GLY A 407 29.53 7.77 -7.33
N ALA A 408 30.62 7.72 -8.11
CA ALA A 408 31.27 6.46 -8.52
C ALA A 408 31.58 5.52 -7.34
N LYS A 409 32.21 6.04 -6.27
CA LYS A 409 32.53 5.28 -5.05
C LYS A 409 31.28 4.72 -4.37
N ALA A 410 30.21 5.51 -4.29
CA ALA A 410 28.95 5.06 -3.69
C ALA A 410 28.26 3.98 -4.53
N ARG A 411 28.34 4.08 -5.86
CA ARG A 411 27.82 3.07 -6.80
C ARG A 411 28.55 1.74 -6.67
N GLU A 412 29.87 1.74 -6.64
CA GLU A 412 30.65 0.50 -6.48
C GLU A 412 30.36 -0.16 -5.14
N LYS A 413 30.39 0.60 -4.03
CA LYS A 413 30.03 0.07 -2.71
C LYS A 413 28.61 -0.50 -2.68
N TYR A 414 27.64 0.18 -3.29
CA TYR A 414 26.27 -0.31 -3.38
C TYR A 414 26.18 -1.63 -4.15
N LYS A 415 26.87 -1.76 -5.29
CA LYS A 415 26.93 -3.02 -6.04
C LYS A 415 27.54 -4.14 -5.20
N GLU A 416 28.67 -3.90 -4.55
CA GLU A 416 29.32 -4.87 -3.67
C GLU A 416 28.41 -5.35 -2.53
N ASP A 417 27.72 -4.41 -1.87
CA ASP A 417 26.78 -4.72 -0.80
C ASP A 417 25.58 -5.53 -1.31
N MET A 418 25.01 -5.17 -2.46
CA MET A 418 23.89 -5.90 -3.06
C MET A 418 24.30 -7.29 -3.55
N ILE A 419 25.50 -7.45 -4.12
CA ILE A 419 26.04 -8.76 -4.51
C ILE A 419 26.10 -9.68 -3.29
N LYS A 420 26.65 -9.21 -2.15
CA LYS A 420 26.69 -9.98 -0.91
C LYS A 420 25.31 -10.40 -0.42
N VAL A 421 24.30 -9.53 -0.55
CA VAL A 421 22.92 -9.90 -0.21
C VAL A 421 22.41 -11.04 -1.10
N PHE A 422 22.57 -10.94 -2.42
CA PHE A 422 22.12 -11.99 -3.34
C PHE A 422 22.91 -13.30 -3.21
N GLU A 423 24.22 -13.23 -2.95
CA GLU A 423 25.03 -14.40 -2.60
C GLU A 423 24.54 -15.08 -1.32
N ASN A 424 24.23 -14.30 -0.28
CA ASN A 424 23.67 -14.84 0.96
C ASN A 424 22.31 -15.52 0.72
N LEU A 425 21.44 -14.90 -0.09
CA LEU A 425 20.16 -15.50 -0.52
C LEU A 425 20.34 -16.83 -1.25
N HIS A 426 21.45 -17.00 -1.99
CA HIS A 426 21.70 -18.23 -2.74
C HIS A 426 21.74 -19.46 -1.82
N SER A 427 22.19 -19.31 -0.58
CA SER A 427 22.29 -20.42 0.37
C SER A 427 20.94 -20.84 0.98
N THR A 428 19.92 -19.98 0.95
CA THR A 428 18.65 -20.19 1.69
C THR A 428 17.45 -20.47 0.80
N ILE A 429 17.46 -20.04 -0.47
CA ILE A 429 16.35 -20.24 -1.42
C ILE A 429 16.44 -21.58 -2.15
N LYS A 430 15.28 -22.18 -2.50
CA LYS A 430 15.23 -23.38 -3.36
C LYS A 430 15.83 -23.11 -4.74
N ASP A 431 16.30 -24.15 -5.44
CA ASP A 431 16.88 -24.01 -6.78
C ASP A 431 15.89 -23.48 -7.81
N ASN A 432 14.62 -23.87 -7.67
CA ASN A 432 13.54 -23.39 -8.54
C ASN A 432 12.86 -22.10 -8.04
N ALA A 433 13.37 -21.49 -6.95
CA ALA A 433 12.77 -20.30 -6.36
C ALA A 433 12.74 -19.14 -7.35
N VAL A 434 11.66 -18.38 -7.33
CA VAL A 434 11.54 -17.15 -8.12
C VAL A 434 11.82 -15.93 -7.24
N VAL A 435 12.73 -15.08 -7.71
CA VAL A 435 13.15 -13.86 -7.00
C VAL A 435 12.62 -12.65 -7.74
N ASN A 436 11.70 -11.92 -7.12
CA ASN A 436 11.10 -10.69 -7.64
C ASN A 436 11.72 -9.47 -6.94
N VAL A 437 12.41 -8.63 -7.71
CA VAL A 437 13.07 -7.42 -7.21
C VAL A 437 12.44 -6.18 -7.84
N VAL A 438 11.83 -5.34 -7.02
CA VAL A 438 11.20 -4.08 -7.43
C VAL A 438 12.16 -2.92 -7.15
N ILE A 439 12.66 -2.27 -8.19
CA ILE A 439 13.70 -1.25 -8.05
C ILE A 439 13.58 -0.12 -9.07
N GLY A 440 13.78 1.12 -8.63
CA GLY A 440 14.02 2.26 -9.52
C GLY A 440 15.44 2.27 -10.10
N ASP A 441 15.80 1.25 -10.90
CA ASP A 441 17.17 1.06 -11.44
C ASP A 441 17.49 2.01 -12.61
N ARG A 442 17.66 3.29 -12.29
CA ARG A 442 17.99 4.36 -13.24
C ARG A 442 19.40 4.23 -13.85
N LEU A 443 20.31 3.57 -13.13
CA LEU A 443 21.71 3.43 -13.52
C LEU A 443 22.02 2.06 -14.13
N ASN A 444 21.00 1.22 -14.29
CA ASN A 444 21.08 -0.12 -14.86
C ASN A 444 22.15 -1.01 -14.19
N MET A 445 22.24 -0.96 -12.86
CA MET A 445 23.25 -1.69 -12.07
C MET A 445 22.83 -3.15 -11.81
N TYR A 446 21.54 -3.44 -11.78
CA TYR A 446 21.05 -4.74 -11.35
C TYR A 446 21.40 -5.92 -12.27
N PRO A 447 21.45 -5.79 -13.60
CA PRO A 447 21.94 -6.86 -14.46
C PRO A 447 23.35 -7.35 -14.09
N GLU A 448 24.28 -6.43 -13.78
CA GLU A 448 25.63 -6.75 -13.33
C GLU A 448 25.62 -7.42 -11.94
N ILE A 449 24.84 -6.88 -11.00
CA ILE A 449 24.69 -7.44 -9.64
C ILE A 449 24.21 -8.89 -9.74
N PHE A 450 23.12 -9.15 -10.49
CA PHE A 450 22.56 -10.48 -10.64
C PHE A 450 23.58 -11.45 -11.26
N ASP A 451 24.24 -11.04 -12.33
CA ASP A 451 25.21 -11.87 -13.04
C ASP A 451 26.36 -12.32 -12.12
N LYS A 452 26.92 -11.38 -11.35
CA LYS A 452 28.00 -11.62 -10.37
C LYS A 452 27.56 -12.48 -9.19
N SER A 453 26.29 -12.39 -8.78
CA SER A 453 25.71 -13.19 -7.69
C SER A 453 25.10 -14.54 -8.13
N SER A 454 25.43 -15.03 -9.33
CA SER A 454 24.91 -16.30 -9.88
C SER A 454 23.38 -16.34 -10.07
N PHE A 455 22.78 -15.20 -10.44
CA PHE A 455 21.38 -15.12 -10.87
C PHE A 455 21.26 -14.81 -12.37
N LYS A 456 20.22 -15.37 -12.99
CA LYS A 456 19.81 -15.10 -14.36
C LYS A 456 18.51 -14.31 -14.38
N VAL A 457 18.49 -13.22 -15.14
CA VAL A 457 17.26 -12.45 -15.41
C VAL A 457 16.39 -13.24 -16.39
N ILE A 458 15.16 -13.54 -15.96
CA ILE A 458 14.16 -14.26 -16.76
C ILE A 458 13.24 -13.28 -17.48
N LYS A 459 12.79 -12.24 -16.78
CA LYS A 459 11.89 -11.22 -17.31
C LYS A 459 12.09 -9.91 -16.57
N VAL A 460 11.90 -8.80 -17.27
CA VAL A 460 11.85 -7.46 -16.68
C VAL A 460 10.50 -6.85 -17.04
N LEU A 461 9.79 -6.33 -16.04
CA LEU A 461 8.55 -5.58 -16.26
C LEU A 461 8.79 -4.10 -15.96
N GLU A 462 8.37 -3.23 -16.85
CA GLU A 462 8.43 -1.78 -16.66
C GLU A 462 7.17 -1.29 -15.95
N ARG A 463 7.34 -0.57 -14.83
CA ARG A 463 6.26 -0.09 -13.99
C ARG A 463 6.31 1.44 -13.88
N PRO A 464 5.46 2.18 -14.59
CA PRO A 464 5.34 3.61 -14.36
C PRO A 464 4.69 3.88 -12.99
N VAL A 465 5.21 4.86 -12.24
CA VAL A 465 4.73 5.21 -10.91
C VAL A 465 4.18 6.64 -10.94
N LYS A 466 2.90 6.77 -11.32
CA LYS A 466 2.25 8.07 -11.52
C LYS A 466 1.91 8.81 -10.21
N TRP A 467 1.69 8.07 -9.12
CA TRP A 467 1.29 8.63 -7.82
C TRP A 467 2.39 8.46 -6.79
N ARG A 468 3.27 9.46 -6.70
CA ARG A 468 4.29 9.55 -5.65
C ARG A 468 3.88 10.57 -4.60
N THR A 469 4.03 10.21 -3.32
CA THR A 469 3.76 11.11 -2.19
C THR A 469 4.73 12.30 -2.13
N SER A 470 5.88 12.21 -2.81
CA SER A 470 6.93 13.24 -2.85
C SER A 470 7.02 13.92 -4.22
N LEU A 471 7.04 15.26 -4.19
CA LEU A 471 6.88 16.23 -5.29
C LEU A 471 7.94 16.22 -6.42
N ARG A 472 8.78 15.18 -6.57
CA ARG A 472 9.85 15.20 -7.58
C ARG A 472 9.70 14.10 -8.65
N ALA A 473 9.58 14.61 -9.88
CA ALA A 473 9.57 13.98 -11.21
C ALA A 473 8.22 13.37 -11.66
N PRO A 474 7.58 13.95 -12.70
CA PRO A 474 6.34 13.39 -13.29
C PRO A 474 6.56 12.03 -14.00
N ASN A 475 7.81 11.62 -14.23
CA ASN A 475 8.19 10.40 -14.95
C ASN A 475 9.08 9.47 -14.12
N PHE A 476 8.62 9.02 -12.94
CA PHE A 476 9.30 7.97 -12.20
C PHE A 476 8.80 6.59 -12.64
N SER A 477 9.71 5.69 -13.01
CA SER A 477 9.42 4.28 -13.26
C SER A 477 10.28 3.39 -12.36
N GLU A 478 9.73 2.23 -12.05
CA GLU A 478 10.41 1.11 -11.42
C GLU A 478 10.48 -0.04 -12.41
N LYS A 479 11.49 -0.90 -12.26
CA LYS A 479 11.58 -2.19 -12.92
C LYS A 479 11.24 -3.28 -11.92
N VAL A 480 10.51 -4.28 -12.38
CA VAL A 480 10.33 -5.55 -11.66
C VAL A 480 11.19 -6.60 -12.36
N TYR A 481 12.33 -6.90 -11.78
CA TYR A 481 13.19 -7.99 -12.25
C TYR A 481 12.68 -9.31 -11.68
N ILE A 482 12.43 -10.26 -12.57
CA ILE A 482 12.13 -11.66 -12.23
C ILE A 482 13.40 -12.45 -12.54
N VAL A 483 14.06 -12.95 -11.50
CA VAL A 483 15.34 -13.66 -11.60
C VAL A 483 15.26 -15.05 -10.96
N LYS A 484 16.15 -15.93 -11.39
CA LYS A 484 16.33 -17.29 -10.86
C LYS A 484 17.81 -17.57 -10.67
N LYS A 485 18.15 -18.53 -9.82
CA LYS A 485 19.52 -19.08 -9.74
C LYS A 485 19.97 -19.59 -11.11
N LYS A 486 21.26 -19.42 -11.41
CA LYS A 486 21.89 -19.94 -12.63
C LYS A 486 22.03 -21.45 -12.60
#